data_AF-A0A534ZWN1-F1
#
_entry.id   AF-A0A534ZWN1-F1
#
_cell.length_a   1.000
_cell.length_b   1.000
_cell.length_c   1.000
_cell.angle_alpha   90.00
_cell.angle_beta   90.00
_cell.angle_gamma   90.00
#
_symmetry.space_group_name_H-M   'P 1'
#
loop_
_entity.id
_entity.type
_entity.pdbx_description
1 polymer ?
#
loop_
_entity_poly.entity_id
_entity_poly.type
_entity_poly.pdbx_seq_one_letter_code
_entity_poly.pdbx_strand_id
1 'polypeptide(L)'
;MSTRVFALRRIGSAHALRFGLVGLTGIVINQLVLVLLTEVSGLYYLLSAIAATQFSSTWNFAGTESWVFAGRQLRGRIGRRYLAFMAISNSTLLLRVPFLWILSDFLKINYLFANLMSLAMMFAVRFLVADGWIWAAASRVGEGSLALRTAIAPDTQRIDPQAIHPIRAVGPGIDDVGYGYDVGGVLRIDSDVELPELAYFLTAPSGAPDLRIRVVRVGALPSRRTRFVQAGEQLTYLEQLGLAGANFRITMGEPILVEVAPLLAKSRHVLYTNVIEALLRFLMVSRGHVLLHSACVVVDGRAVLLSAQTDTGKTSTVIQLVRDRGYHFLSDDMTIIGPGGRAITYPKPMTLSYHTMAVINGGQMPRRQRAALSIQSRVHSKSGRSVGKALGQLNIPIMSVNSIVQILVPPPKYRIDALMPAEIAVEAPISHAFLMERGEAAREQVTVGDAIRQLIENTDDAYGFPPFATFAPHIRIGGDDYEALRVKEQALLREALQTVAVVRIRVPGHEWAELLPGLIERFENGHSDPEPILTPIPIVTEPEAIRAGDRSTVRPD
;
A
#
# COMPACT_ATOMS: atom_id res chain seq x y z
N MET A 1 -18.63 -18.80 22.17
CA MET A 1 -19.39 -19.39 21.05
C MET A 1 -20.73 -18.64 20.91
N SER A 2 -20.80 -17.69 19.98
CA SER A 2 -22.01 -17.02 19.45
C SER A 2 -21.54 -15.98 18.44
N THR A 3 -21.29 -16.44 17.22
CA THR A 3 -20.78 -15.67 16.09
C THR A 3 -21.79 -14.60 15.67
N ARG A 4 -21.58 -13.33 16.03
CA ARG A 4 -22.27 -12.21 15.36
C ARG A 4 -21.53 -11.86 14.08
N VAL A 5 -21.73 -12.73 13.10
CA VAL A 5 -21.63 -12.43 11.66
C VAL A 5 -22.32 -11.09 11.42
N PHE A 6 -21.80 -10.30 10.47
CA PHE A 6 -22.50 -9.17 9.86
C PHE A 6 -23.99 -9.48 9.84
N ALA A 7 -24.78 -8.80 10.68
CA ALA A 7 -26.22 -8.86 10.54
C ALA A 7 -26.50 -8.08 9.24
N LEU A 8 -26.39 -8.79 8.11
CA LEU A 8 -27.27 -8.64 6.98
C LEU A 8 -28.66 -8.58 7.61
N ARG A 9 -29.12 -7.36 7.88
CA ARG A 9 -30.48 -7.08 8.29
C ARG A 9 -31.31 -7.85 7.26
N ARG A 10 -32.02 -8.90 7.70
CA ARG A 10 -32.72 -9.86 6.82
C ARG A 10 -33.23 -9.09 5.61
N ILE A 11 -32.61 -9.32 4.46
CA ILE A 11 -33.12 -8.78 3.19
C ILE A 11 -34.55 -9.30 3.17
N GLY A 12 -35.53 -8.39 3.22
CA GLY A 12 -36.90 -8.81 3.00
C GLY A 12 -36.89 -9.40 1.59
N SER A 13 -37.06 -10.71 1.46
CA SER A 13 -37.09 -11.42 0.17
C SER A 13 -38.03 -10.71 -0.84
N ALA A 14 -39.08 -10.07 -0.32
CA ALA A 14 -40.01 -9.24 -1.06
C ALA A 14 -39.37 -8.00 -1.74
N HIS A 15 -38.41 -7.31 -1.10
CA HIS A 15 -37.77 -6.12 -1.69
C HIS A 15 -36.78 -6.50 -2.78
N ALA A 16 -36.00 -7.58 -2.58
CA ALA A 16 -35.11 -8.10 -3.61
C ALA A 16 -35.90 -8.60 -4.82
N LEU A 17 -37.05 -9.25 -4.60
CA LEU A 17 -37.94 -9.68 -5.68
C LEU A 17 -38.54 -8.50 -6.45
N ARG A 18 -39.07 -7.49 -5.75
CA ARG A 18 -39.61 -6.27 -6.40
C ARG A 18 -38.53 -5.53 -7.18
N PHE A 19 -37.32 -5.42 -6.64
CA PHE A 19 -36.19 -4.83 -7.35
C PHE A 19 -35.83 -5.63 -8.61
N GLY A 20 -35.80 -6.96 -8.52
CA GLY A 20 -35.64 -7.86 -9.66
C GLY A 20 -36.67 -7.61 -10.75
N LEU A 21 -37.95 -7.50 -10.39
CA LEU A 21 -39.05 -7.21 -11.32
C LEU A 21 -38.92 -5.83 -11.98
N VAL A 22 -38.60 -4.79 -11.21
CA VAL A 22 -38.33 -3.46 -11.79
C VAL A 22 -37.18 -3.54 -12.79
N GLY A 23 -36.08 -4.22 -12.43
CA GLY A 23 -34.94 -4.45 -13.32
C GLY A 23 -35.33 -5.14 -14.63
N LEU A 24 -36.18 -6.17 -14.59
CA LEU A 24 -36.67 -6.86 -15.78
C LEU A 24 -37.51 -5.93 -16.67
N THR A 25 -38.39 -5.11 -16.08
CA THR A 25 -39.15 -4.11 -16.87
C THR A 25 -38.24 -3.05 -17.49
N GLY A 26 -37.14 -2.70 -16.82
CA GLY A 26 -36.12 -1.81 -17.37
C GLY A 26 -35.47 -2.38 -18.63
N ILE A 27 -35.27 -3.69 -18.73
CA ILE A 27 -34.74 -4.34 -19.94
C ILE A 27 -35.73 -4.20 -21.10
N VAL A 28 -37.02 -4.43 -20.86
CA VAL A 28 -38.06 -4.27 -21.89
C VAL A 28 -38.10 -2.83 -22.39
N ILE A 29 -38.06 -1.85 -21.49
CA ILE A 29 -38.05 -0.43 -21.86
C ILE A 29 -36.79 -0.04 -22.60
N ASN A 30 -35.63 -0.60 -22.24
CA ASN A 30 -34.39 -0.38 -22.97
C ASN A 30 -34.55 -0.80 -24.44
N GLN A 31 -35.09 -1.99 -24.70
CA GLN A 31 -35.30 -2.49 -26.06
C GLN A 31 -36.31 -1.65 -26.84
N LEU A 32 -37.42 -1.24 -26.21
CA LEU A 32 -38.44 -0.40 -26.86
C LEU A 32 -37.91 0.98 -27.23
N VAL A 33 -37.18 1.64 -26.33
CA VAL A 33 -36.57 2.95 -26.60
C VAL A 33 -35.49 2.83 -27.66
N LEU A 34 -34.70 1.76 -27.65
CA LEU A 34 -33.70 1.50 -28.68
C LEU A 34 -34.37 1.42 -30.07
N VAL A 35 -35.37 0.55 -30.23
CA VAL A 35 -36.12 0.37 -31.49
C VAL A 35 -36.77 1.67 -31.94
N LEU A 36 -37.41 2.41 -31.03
CA LEU A 36 -38.04 3.68 -31.35
C LEU A 36 -37.01 4.71 -31.84
N LEU A 37 -35.85 4.79 -31.20
CA LEU A 37 -34.81 5.72 -31.60
C LEU A 37 -34.13 5.30 -32.93
N THR A 38 -33.87 4.01 -33.13
CA THR A 38 -33.20 3.53 -34.34
C THR A 38 -34.11 3.44 -35.56
N GLU A 39 -35.30 2.84 -35.41
CA GLU A 39 -36.18 2.51 -36.53
C GLU A 39 -37.19 3.63 -36.82
N VAL A 40 -37.69 4.32 -35.80
CA VAL A 40 -38.70 5.38 -35.99
C VAL A 40 -38.05 6.73 -36.19
N SER A 41 -37.05 7.10 -35.37
CA SER A 41 -36.39 8.41 -35.48
C SER A 41 -35.12 8.43 -36.35
N GLY A 42 -34.66 7.26 -36.82
CA GLY A 42 -33.48 7.15 -37.70
C GLY A 42 -32.14 7.49 -37.02
N LEU A 43 -32.10 7.47 -35.69
CA LEU A 43 -30.93 7.86 -34.91
C LEU A 43 -29.87 6.75 -34.91
N TYR A 44 -28.59 7.12 -35.01
CA TYR A 44 -27.49 6.16 -35.09
C TYR A 44 -27.48 5.19 -33.90
N TYR A 45 -27.39 3.88 -34.17
CA TYR A 45 -27.67 2.83 -33.19
C TYR A 45 -26.83 2.91 -31.90
N LEU A 46 -25.58 3.40 -31.97
CA LEU A 46 -24.76 3.60 -30.76
C LEU A 46 -25.30 4.73 -29.88
N LEU A 47 -25.74 5.84 -30.48
CA LEU A 47 -26.37 6.94 -29.74
C LEU A 47 -27.72 6.51 -29.17
N SER A 48 -28.49 5.75 -29.95
CA SER A 48 -29.76 5.16 -29.51
C SER A 48 -29.56 4.19 -28.34
N ALA A 49 -28.51 3.37 -28.35
CA ALA A 49 -28.17 2.45 -27.27
C ALA A 49 -27.74 3.18 -25.98
N ILE A 50 -26.96 4.25 -26.10
CA ILE A 50 -26.59 5.10 -24.94
C ILE A 50 -27.85 5.73 -24.35
N ALA A 51 -28.69 6.36 -25.18
CA ALA A 51 -29.93 7.01 -24.76
C ALA A 51 -30.90 6.00 -24.11
N ALA A 52 -31.14 4.85 -24.74
CA ALA A 52 -31.97 3.77 -24.21
C ALA A 52 -31.46 3.27 -22.85
N THR A 53 -30.14 3.22 -22.65
CA THR A 53 -29.53 2.85 -21.36
C THR A 53 -29.81 3.88 -20.27
N GLN A 54 -29.77 5.18 -20.60
CA GLN A 54 -30.15 6.23 -19.65
C GLN A 54 -31.64 6.17 -19.32
N PHE A 55 -32.52 6.02 -20.31
CA PHE A 55 -33.97 5.90 -20.10
C PHE A 55 -34.34 4.68 -19.22
N SER A 56 -33.75 3.52 -19.50
CA SER A 56 -33.93 2.31 -18.69
C SER A 56 -33.42 2.47 -17.26
N SER A 57 -32.28 3.14 -17.07
CA SER A 57 -31.74 3.44 -15.74
C SER A 57 -32.64 4.38 -14.96
N THR A 58 -33.21 5.39 -15.62
CA THR A 58 -34.20 6.30 -15.04
C THR A 58 -35.49 5.57 -14.67
N TRP A 59 -35.96 4.66 -15.52
CA TRP A 59 -37.11 3.80 -15.21
C TRP A 59 -36.86 2.93 -13.97
N ASN A 60 -35.69 2.29 -13.92
CA ASN A 60 -35.29 1.47 -12.78
C ASN A 60 -35.21 2.28 -11.48
N PHE A 61 -34.71 3.51 -11.54
CA PHE A 61 -34.73 4.42 -10.41
C PHE A 61 -36.17 4.75 -9.97
N ALA A 62 -37.03 5.14 -10.92
CA ALA A 62 -38.41 5.52 -10.64
C ALA A 62 -39.20 4.36 -10.01
N GLY A 63 -39.09 3.15 -10.56
CA GLY A 63 -39.73 1.95 -9.99
C GLY A 63 -39.16 1.55 -8.63
N THR A 64 -37.84 1.74 -8.43
CA THR A 64 -37.20 1.45 -7.13
C THR A 64 -37.65 2.44 -6.05
N GLU A 65 -37.70 3.72 -6.38
CA GLU A 65 -38.13 4.81 -5.49
C GLU A 65 -39.63 4.73 -5.15
N SER A 66 -40.47 4.52 -6.16
CA SER A 66 -41.93 4.59 -6.02
C SER A 66 -42.60 3.30 -5.56
N TRP A 67 -41.98 2.13 -5.78
CA TRP A 67 -42.60 0.84 -5.51
C TRP A 67 -41.75 -0.09 -4.62
N VAL A 68 -40.46 -0.24 -4.90
CA VAL A 68 -39.60 -1.15 -4.12
C VAL A 68 -39.39 -0.64 -2.70
N PHE A 69 -39.20 0.67 -2.54
CA PHE A 69 -38.98 1.33 -1.24
C PHE A 69 -40.10 2.30 -0.84
N ALA A 70 -41.26 2.16 -1.47
CA ALA A 70 -42.47 2.90 -1.11
C ALA A 70 -42.75 2.78 0.41
N GLY A 71 -43.01 3.91 1.07
CA GLY A 71 -43.34 3.95 2.50
C GLY A 71 -42.16 4.03 3.47
N ARG A 72 -40.91 4.08 3.00
CA ARG A 72 -39.75 4.41 3.87
C ARG A 72 -39.58 5.93 3.99
N GLN A 73 -39.22 6.43 5.17
CA GLN A 73 -38.66 7.78 5.31
C GLN A 73 -37.22 7.74 4.76
N LEU A 74 -37.03 8.16 3.50
CA LEU A 74 -35.75 8.04 2.80
C LEU A 74 -34.84 9.24 3.09
N ARG A 75 -33.54 8.99 3.28
CA ARG A 75 -32.56 10.06 3.49
C ARG A 75 -32.24 10.81 2.18
N GLY A 76 -32.22 12.15 2.24
CA GLY A 76 -31.81 13.02 1.12
C GLY A 76 -32.94 13.42 0.15
N ARG A 77 -32.64 14.35 -0.78
CA ARG A 77 -33.56 14.78 -1.85
C ARG A 77 -33.53 13.76 -3.00
N ILE A 78 -34.66 13.58 -3.69
CA ILE A 78 -34.82 12.62 -4.80
C ILE A 78 -33.75 12.79 -5.89
N GLY A 79 -33.39 14.03 -6.25
CA GLY A 79 -32.35 14.30 -7.26
C GLY A 79 -30.95 13.82 -6.87
N ARG A 80 -30.59 13.84 -5.58
CA ARG A 80 -29.30 13.31 -5.11
C ARG A 80 -29.27 11.79 -5.14
N ARG A 81 -30.40 11.14 -4.84
CA ARG A 81 -30.55 9.68 -4.97
C ARG A 81 -30.48 9.27 -6.45
N TYR A 82 -31.14 10.01 -7.34
CA TYR A 82 -31.08 9.80 -8.78
C TYR A 82 -29.64 9.90 -9.31
N LEU A 83 -28.91 10.97 -8.99
CA LEU A 83 -27.52 11.12 -9.42
C LEU A 83 -26.61 10.01 -8.87
N ALA A 84 -26.77 9.62 -7.61
CA ALA A 84 -26.02 8.51 -7.03
C ALA A 84 -26.34 7.18 -7.73
N PHE A 85 -27.62 6.93 -8.02
CA PHE A 85 -28.06 5.73 -8.74
C PHE A 85 -27.51 5.69 -10.17
N MET A 86 -27.53 6.81 -10.89
CA MET A 86 -26.95 6.94 -12.23
C MET A 86 -25.43 6.74 -12.21
N ALA A 87 -24.73 7.32 -11.23
CA ALA A 87 -23.29 7.13 -11.09
C ALA A 87 -22.91 5.67 -10.84
N ILE A 88 -23.61 4.96 -9.95
CA ILE A 88 -23.41 3.52 -9.73
C ILE A 88 -23.74 2.72 -10.98
N SER A 89 -24.87 3.02 -11.63
CA SER A 89 -25.32 2.30 -12.83
C SER A 89 -24.26 2.34 -13.93
N ASN A 90 -23.66 3.50 -14.17
CA ASN A 90 -22.56 3.65 -15.13
C ASN A 90 -21.24 3.02 -14.62
N SER A 91 -20.91 3.18 -13.34
CA SER A 91 -19.64 2.69 -12.76
C SER A 91 -19.55 1.16 -12.71
N THR A 92 -20.68 0.46 -12.54
CA THR A 92 -20.69 -1.01 -12.51
C THR A 92 -20.23 -1.65 -13.81
N LEU A 93 -20.22 -0.92 -14.92
CA LEU A 93 -19.68 -1.40 -16.19
C LEU A 93 -18.16 -1.62 -16.09
N LEU A 94 -17.45 -0.78 -15.33
CA LEU A 94 -16.01 -0.93 -15.06
C LEU A 94 -15.70 -2.15 -14.20
N LEU A 95 -16.61 -2.53 -13.29
CA LEU A 95 -16.49 -3.72 -12.44
C LEU A 95 -16.90 -5.00 -13.19
N ARG A 96 -17.76 -4.89 -14.20
CA ARG A 96 -18.23 -6.01 -14.99
C ARG A 96 -17.11 -6.65 -15.80
N VAL A 97 -16.28 -5.85 -16.46
CA VAL A 97 -15.18 -6.34 -17.32
C VAL A 97 -14.22 -7.26 -16.56
N PRO A 98 -13.65 -6.86 -15.40
CA PRO A 98 -12.77 -7.75 -14.64
C PRO A 98 -13.51 -8.96 -14.05
N PHE A 99 -14.77 -8.80 -13.63
CA PHE A 99 -15.55 -9.93 -13.11
C PHE A 99 -15.88 -10.98 -14.17
N LEU A 100 -16.25 -10.53 -15.38
CA LEU A 100 -16.46 -11.40 -16.54
C LEU A 100 -15.19 -12.15 -16.88
N TRP A 101 -14.05 -11.44 -16.94
CA TRP A 101 -12.74 -12.03 -17.17
C TRP A 101 -12.37 -13.09 -16.11
N ILE A 102 -12.66 -12.84 -14.83
CA ILE A 102 -12.46 -13.85 -13.77
C ILE A 102 -13.33 -15.08 -14.03
N LEU A 103 -14.60 -14.92 -14.40
CA LEU A 103 -15.48 -16.07 -14.64
C LEU A 103 -15.08 -16.85 -15.91
N SER A 104 -14.83 -16.17 -17.03
CA SER A 104 -14.51 -16.81 -18.31
C SER A 104 -13.09 -17.35 -18.35
N ASP A 105 -12.11 -16.55 -17.92
CA ASP A 105 -10.71 -16.83 -18.15
C ASP A 105 -10.01 -17.46 -16.95
N PHE A 106 -10.40 -17.09 -15.72
CA PHE A 106 -9.84 -17.66 -14.50
C PHE A 106 -10.58 -18.93 -14.06
N LEU A 107 -11.91 -18.89 -13.95
CA LEU A 107 -12.75 -20.01 -13.51
C LEU A 107 -13.15 -20.96 -14.65
N LYS A 108 -12.79 -20.65 -15.89
CA LYS A 108 -13.09 -21.45 -17.09
C LYS A 108 -14.57 -21.75 -17.28
N ILE A 109 -15.43 -20.90 -16.73
CA ILE A 109 -16.87 -20.97 -16.96
C ILE A 109 -17.11 -20.56 -18.41
N ASN A 110 -17.98 -21.31 -19.10
CA ASN A 110 -18.37 -20.97 -20.46
C ASN A 110 -18.76 -19.49 -20.55
N TYR A 111 -18.24 -18.77 -21.55
CA TYR A 111 -18.42 -17.32 -21.68
C TYR A 111 -19.89 -16.87 -21.61
N LEU A 112 -20.83 -17.65 -22.14
CA LEU A 112 -22.25 -17.35 -22.08
C LEU A 112 -22.78 -17.38 -20.63
N PHE A 113 -22.39 -18.39 -19.86
CA PHE A 113 -22.71 -18.50 -18.43
C PHE A 113 -21.97 -17.45 -17.59
N ALA A 114 -20.70 -17.20 -17.88
CA ALA A 114 -19.91 -16.15 -17.24
C ALA A 114 -20.53 -14.76 -17.46
N ASN A 115 -21.00 -14.48 -18.67
CA ASN A 115 -21.70 -13.24 -19.00
C ASN A 115 -23.01 -13.11 -18.22
N LEU A 116 -23.82 -14.17 -18.17
CA LEU A 116 -25.07 -14.19 -17.39
C LEU A 116 -24.82 -13.98 -15.90
N MET A 117 -23.84 -14.68 -15.33
CA MET A 117 -23.42 -14.52 -13.94
C MET A 117 -22.88 -13.12 -13.66
N SER A 118 -22.15 -12.52 -14.60
CA SER A 118 -21.67 -11.14 -14.47
C SER A 118 -22.81 -10.14 -14.42
N LEU A 119 -23.84 -10.32 -15.25
CA LEU A 119 -25.03 -9.49 -15.26
C LEU A 119 -25.80 -9.62 -13.95
N ALA A 120 -26.02 -10.85 -13.48
CA ALA A 120 -26.70 -11.13 -12.21
C ALA A 120 -25.93 -10.57 -11.01
N MET A 121 -24.60 -10.71 -10.97
CA MET A 121 -23.77 -10.18 -9.90
C MET A 121 -23.74 -8.65 -9.89
N MET A 122 -23.56 -8.01 -11.05
CA MET A 122 -23.61 -6.54 -11.13
C MET A 122 -24.99 -6.02 -10.73
N PHE A 123 -26.06 -6.74 -11.06
CA PHE A 123 -27.40 -6.43 -10.61
C PHE A 123 -27.56 -6.54 -9.08
N ALA A 124 -27.02 -7.60 -8.47
CA ALA A 124 -27.03 -7.79 -7.01
C ALA A 124 -26.20 -6.72 -6.28
N VAL A 125 -25.02 -6.37 -6.79
CA VAL A 125 -24.18 -5.29 -6.24
C VAL A 125 -24.93 -3.95 -6.31
N ARG A 126 -25.58 -3.64 -7.44
CA ARG A 126 -26.43 -2.44 -7.56
C ARG A 126 -27.52 -2.43 -6.49
N PHE A 127 -28.20 -3.55 -6.27
CA PHE A 127 -29.25 -3.68 -5.26
C PHE A 127 -28.74 -3.47 -3.83
N LEU A 128 -27.64 -4.13 -3.46
CA LEU A 128 -27.10 -4.06 -2.09
C LEU A 128 -26.62 -2.65 -1.73
N VAL A 129 -25.94 -1.98 -2.67
CA VAL A 129 -25.53 -0.59 -2.49
C VAL A 129 -26.74 0.34 -2.52
N ALA A 130 -27.71 0.10 -3.39
CA ALA A 130 -28.97 0.84 -3.41
C ALA A 130 -29.70 0.77 -2.05
N ASP A 131 -30.01 -0.42 -1.55
CA ASP A 131 -30.76 -0.62 -0.30
C ASP A 131 -30.02 -0.07 0.92
N GLY A 132 -28.71 -0.32 1.01
CA GLY A 132 -27.90 0.06 2.17
C GLY A 132 -27.44 1.52 2.20
N TRP A 133 -27.28 2.17 1.04
CA TRP A 133 -26.64 3.49 0.93
C TRP A 133 -27.55 4.56 0.32
N ILE A 134 -28.25 4.27 -0.78
CA ILE A 134 -29.11 5.27 -1.46
C ILE A 134 -30.48 5.37 -0.78
N TRP A 135 -31.06 4.23 -0.38
CA TRP A 135 -32.40 4.12 0.20
C TRP A 135 -32.40 3.76 1.70
N ALA A 136 -31.32 4.09 2.40
CA ALA A 136 -31.23 3.93 3.83
C ALA A 136 -32.33 4.75 4.56
N ALA A 137 -33.03 4.11 5.49
CA ALA A 137 -34.08 4.74 6.27
C ALA A 137 -33.51 5.88 7.15
N ALA A 138 -34.17 7.04 7.11
CA ALA A 138 -33.91 8.14 8.03
C ALA A 138 -34.39 7.73 9.43
N SER A 139 -33.47 7.68 10.40
CA SER A 139 -33.81 7.56 11.81
C SER A 139 -34.66 8.77 12.20
N ARG A 140 -35.83 8.56 12.83
CA ARG A 140 -36.57 9.65 13.48
C ARG A 140 -35.70 10.18 14.62
N VAL A 141 -35.02 11.30 14.38
CA VAL A 141 -34.37 12.09 15.43
C VAL A 141 -35.51 12.83 16.13
N GLY A 142 -35.68 12.55 17.42
CA GLY A 142 -36.63 13.26 18.28
C GLY A 142 -36.37 14.76 18.27
N GLU A 143 -37.46 15.51 18.29
CA GLU A 143 -37.54 16.96 18.37
C GLU A 143 -36.70 17.49 19.54
N GLY A 144 -35.84 18.48 19.28
CA GLY A 144 -35.01 19.10 20.31
C GLY A 144 -33.83 19.93 19.79
N SER A 145 -33.46 19.82 18.52
CA SER A 145 -32.26 20.46 17.96
C SER A 145 -32.56 21.64 17.02
N LEU A 146 -33.65 22.38 17.24
CA LEU A 146 -34.06 23.48 16.34
C LEU A 146 -33.66 24.90 16.80
N ALA A 147 -32.78 25.05 17.80
CA ALA A 147 -32.48 26.37 18.38
C ALA A 147 -31.05 26.93 18.15
N LEU A 148 -30.16 26.26 17.40
CA LEU A 148 -28.80 26.80 17.17
C LEU A 148 -28.43 26.82 15.68
N ARG A 149 -29.23 27.53 14.89
CA ARG A 149 -28.90 27.89 13.49
C ARG A 149 -28.99 29.39 13.30
N THR A 150 -28.10 30.12 13.98
CA THR A 150 -27.72 31.53 13.77
C THR A 150 -26.63 31.78 14.82
N ALA A 151 -25.33 31.90 14.52
CA ALA A 151 -24.70 32.99 13.79
C ALA A 151 -23.20 32.71 13.50
N ILE A 152 -22.78 33.03 12.26
CA ILE A 152 -21.62 33.87 11.87
C ILE A 152 -20.15 33.41 12.14
N ALA A 153 -19.45 33.15 11.02
CA ALA A 153 -18.04 33.47 10.64
C ALA A 153 -16.83 32.83 11.39
N PRO A 154 -15.63 32.80 10.78
CA PRO A 154 -14.55 31.89 11.14
C PRO A 154 -13.71 32.48 12.28
N ASP A 155 -13.69 31.79 13.43
CA ASP A 155 -12.78 32.13 14.52
C ASP A 155 -12.07 30.88 15.04
N THR A 156 -10.74 30.95 15.01
CA THR A 156 -9.80 30.07 15.69
C THR A 156 -9.97 30.23 17.20
N GLN A 157 -10.92 29.50 17.79
CA GLN A 157 -11.01 29.42 19.25
C GLN A 157 -10.70 28.02 19.77
N ARG A 158 -9.78 28.00 20.75
CA ARG A 158 -9.43 26.88 21.62
C ARG A 158 -10.70 26.29 22.22
N ILE A 159 -10.94 25.01 21.96
CA ILE A 159 -12.02 24.26 22.59
C ILE A 159 -11.52 23.74 23.94
N ASP A 160 -12.34 23.94 24.97
CA ASP A 160 -12.13 23.47 26.35
C ASP A 160 -11.84 21.93 26.40
N PRO A 161 -10.71 21.49 26.97
CA PRO A 161 -10.32 20.09 27.06
C PRO A 161 -11.33 19.19 27.79
N GLN A 162 -12.26 19.75 28.58
CA GLN A 162 -13.17 18.95 29.41
C GLN A 162 -14.51 18.58 28.74
N ALA A 163 -14.78 19.01 27.51
CA ALA A 163 -16.03 18.70 26.81
C ALA A 163 -16.02 17.40 25.97
N ILE A 164 -14.96 16.58 26.07
CA ILE A 164 -14.90 15.25 25.45
C ILE A 164 -15.30 14.21 26.50
N HIS A 165 -16.56 13.79 26.51
CA HIS A 165 -16.97 12.64 27.31
C HIS A 165 -16.25 11.37 26.81
N PRO A 166 -15.63 10.57 27.71
CA PRO A 166 -14.94 9.36 27.32
C PRO A 166 -15.95 8.33 26.81
N ILE A 167 -15.92 8.04 25.51
CA ILE A 167 -16.65 6.91 24.95
C ILE A 167 -15.92 5.64 25.39
N ARG A 168 -16.47 4.95 26.40
CA ARG A 168 -15.98 3.63 26.83
C ARG A 168 -15.98 2.66 25.64
N ALA A 169 -14.83 2.04 25.39
CA ALA A 169 -14.68 0.97 24.43
C ALA A 169 -15.60 -0.20 24.81
N VAL A 170 -16.44 -0.64 23.87
CA VAL A 170 -17.22 -1.88 23.99
C VAL A 170 -16.73 -2.81 22.88
N GLY A 171 -15.77 -3.67 23.25
CA GLY A 171 -15.15 -4.73 22.45
C GLY A 171 -14.65 -5.83 23.41
N PRO A 172 -14.39 -7.06 22.93
CA PRO A 172 -14.00 -8.17 23.80
C PRO A 172 -12.65 -7.86 24.48
N GLY A 173 -12.63 -7.96 25.82
CA GLY A 173 -11.47 -8.23 26.70
C GLY A 173 -10.22 -7.36 26.57
N ILE A 174 -9.81 -6.74 27.66
CA ILE A 174 -8.64 -5.84 27.75
C ILE A 174 -7.28 -6.57 27.68
N ASP A 175 -7.23 -7.91 27.63
CA ASP A 175 -6.00 -8.65 27.96
C ASP A 175 -5.51 -9.69 26.94
N ASP A 176 -6.20 -9.90 25.81
CA ASP A 176 -5.79 -10.92 24.80
C ASP A 176 -5.04 -10.25 23.63
N VAL A 177 -3.73 -10.06 23.77
CA VAL A 177 -2.88 -9.57 22.66
C VAL A 177 -2.74 -10.69 21.62
N GLY A 178 -3.21 -10.45 20.40
CA GLY A 178 -3.16 -11.45 19.33
C GLY A 178 -1.75 -11.78 18.84
N TYR A 179 -0.85 -10.79 18.78
CA TYR A 179 0.50 -10.93 18.23
C TYR A 179 1.50 -10.05 18.99
N GLY A 180 2.64 -10.62 19.39
CA GLY A 180 3.79 -9.91 19.95
C GLY A 180 4.99 -9.94 19.00
N TYR A 181 5.75 -8.84 18.93
CA TYR A 181 6.96 -8.77 18.11
C TYR A 181 8.13 -8.21 18.92
N ASP A 182 9.31 -8.81 18.78
CA ASP A 182 10.58 -8.29 19.29
C ASP A 182 11.48 -7.93 18.10
N VAL A 183 11.49 -6.65 17.74
CA VAL A 183 12.18 -6.15 16.56
C VAL A 183 13.65 -5.91 16.92
N GLY A 184 14.49 -6.89 16.58
CA GLY A 184 15.94 -6.82 16.72
C GLY A 184 16.44 -6.77 18.16
N GLY A 185 15.62 -7.13 19.16
CA GLY A 185 15.96 -6.95 20.58
C GLY A 185 15.82 -5.51 21.07
N VAL A 186 15.32 -4.60 20.23
CA VAL A 186 15.31 -3.14 20.49
C VAL A 186 13.92 -2.63 20.82
N LEU A 187 12.90 -3.08 20.08
CA LEU A 187 11.52 -2.63 20.22
C LEU A 187 10.54 -3.79 20.40
N ARG A 188 9.65 -3.66 21.37
CA ARG A 188 8.54 -4.59 21.59
C ARG A 188 7.22 -4.01 21.09
N ILE A 189 6.46 -4.83 20.35
CA ILE A 189 5.20 -4.41 19.75
C ILE A 189 4.11 -5.41 20.11
N ASP A 190 3.01 -4.92 20.66
CA ASP A 190 1.77 -5.68 20.86
C ASP A 190 0.75 -5.28 19.79
N SER A 191 0.09 -6.25 19.15
CA SER A 191 -0.89 -5.96 18.10
C SER A 191 -2.09 -6.90 18.10
N ASP A 192 -3.28 -6.33 17.92
CA ASP A 192 -4.51 -7.06 17.57
C ASP A 192 -4.49 -7.57 16.12
N VAL A 193 -3.61 -7.01 15.29
CA VAL A 193 -3.51 -7.28 13.85
C VAL A 193 -2.16 -7.91 13.55
N GLU A 194 -2.17 -9.04 12.84
CA GLU A 194 -0.94 -9.62 12.30
C GLU A 194 -0.25 -8.63 11.34
N LEU A 195 1.06 -8.44 11.50
CA LEU A 195 1.90 -7.58 10.68
C LEU A 195 2.86 -8.47 9.88
N PRO A 196 2.51 -8.86 8.64
CA PRO A 196 3.32 -9.80 7.84
C PRO A 196 4.77 -9.35 7.65
N GLU A 197 4.99 -8.04 7.59
CA GLU A 197 6.32 -7.44 7.47
C GLU A 197 7.23 -7.67 8.67
N LEU A 198 6.64 -7.96 9.83
CA LEU A 198 7.34 -8.28 11.07
C LEU A 198 7.29 -9.78 11.41
N ALA A 199 6.82 -10.64 10.50
CA ALA A 199 6.64 -12.06 10.80
C ALA A 199 7.92 -12.77 11.30
N TYR A 200 9.10 -12.28 10.90
CA TYR A 200 10.39 -12.78 11.40
C TYR A 200 10.61 -12.51 12.89
N PHE A 201 10.02 -11.42 13.41
CA PHE A 201 10.16 -10.96 14.79
C PHE A 201 9.05 -11.46 15.71
N LEU A 202 8.17 -12.33 15.23
CA LEU A 202 7.03 -12.82 16.00
C LEU A 202 7.51 -13.59 17.23
N THR A 203 7.01 -13.20 18.39
CA THR A 203 7.33 -13.80 19.69
C THR A 203 6.09 -13.87 20.57
N ALA A 204 6.15 -14.63 21.66
CA ALA A 204 5.12 -14.57 22.68
C ALA A 204 5.13 -13.17 23.33
N PRO A 205 3.98 -12.50 23.49
CA PRO A 205 3.90 -11.22 24.19
C PRO A 205 4.56 -11.33 25.57
N SER A 206 5.59 -10.52 25.83
CA SER A 206 6.31 -10.52 27.10
C SER A 206 6.79 -9.12 27.45
N GLY A 207 6.61 -8.74 28.72
CA GLY A 207 6.97 -7.41 29.22
C GLY A 207 6.04 -6.29 28.76
N ALA A 208 6.44 -5.05 29.03
CA ALA A 208 5.75 -3.87 28.53
C ALA A 208 6.13 -3.62 27.05
N PRO A 209 5.16 -3.37 26.16
CA PRO A 209 5.47 -3.00 24.78
C PRO A 209 5.91 -1.53 24.69
N ASP A 210 6.55 -1.19 23.58
CA ASP A 210 6.87 0.19 23.18
C ASP A 210 5.78 0.76 22.26
N LEU A 211 5.13 -0.11 21.50
CA LEU A 211 4.06 0.22 20.57
C LEU A 211 2.92 -0.78 20.73
N ARG A 212 1.69 -0.30 20.89
CA ARG A 212 0.49 -1.12 21.01
C ARG A 212 -0.51 -0.78 19.92
N ILE A 213 -0.99 -1.77 19.19
CA ILE A 213 -1.93 -1.60 18.07
C ILE A 213 -3.27 -2.25 18.43
N ARG A 214 -4.34 -1.46 18.43
CA ARG A 214 -5.70 -1.91 18.77
C ARG A 214 -6.69 -1.67 17.64
N VAL A 215 -7.58 -2.63 17.40
CA VAL A 215 -8.67 -2.47 16.43
C VAL A 215 -9.89 -1.91 17.13
N VAL A 216 -10.24 -0.66 16.82
CA VAL A 216 -11.40 0.02 17.41
C VAL A 216 -12.19 0.78 16.35
N ARG A 217 -13.38 1.27 16.70
CA ARG A 217 -14.12 2.17 15.81
C ARG A 217 -13.54 3.57 15.89
N VAL A 218 -12.66 3.89 14.94
CA VAL A 218 -12.14 5.25 14.75
C VAL A 218 -12.94 5.94 13.64
N GLY A 219 -13.61 7.04 13.96
CA GLY A 219 -14.33 7.83 12.95
C GLY A 219 -15.47 8.66 13.52
N ALA A 220 -15.97 9.56 12.68
CA ALA A 220 -17.15 10.38 12.97
C ALA A 220 -18.12 10.32 11.77
N LEU A 221 -19.08 11.24 11.72
CA LEU A 221 -19.91 11.45 10.53
C LEU A 221 -19.02 11.70 9.29
N PRO A 222 -19.45 11.21 8.09
CA PRO A 222 -18.74 11.45 6.83
C PRO A 222 -18.42 12.94 6.63
N SER A 223 -17.21 13.24 6.19
CA SER A 223 -16.73 14.61 5.92
C SER A 223 -16.52 14.85 4.44
N ARG A 224 -16.51 16.13 4.03
CA ARG A 224 -16.19 16.51 2.65
C ARG A 224 -14.71 16.34 2.32
N ARG A 225 -13.84 16.39 3.33
CA ARG A 225 -12.37 16.33 3.17
C ARG A 225 -11.75 15.47 4.27
N THR A 226 -10.54 15.00 4.00
CA THR A 226 -9.66 14.44 5.02
C THR A 226 -9.45 15.47 6.13
N ARG A 227 -9.47 15.02 7.38
CA ARG A 227 -9.24 15.85 8.57
C ARG A 227 -8.14 15.21 9.40
N PHE A 228 -7.21 16.05 9.83
CA PHE A 228 -6.24 15.71 10.85
C PHE A 228 -6.55 16.56 12.09
N VAL A 229 -6.66 15.93 13.25
CA VAL A 229 -6.99 16.59 14.51
C VAL A 229 -5.94 16.19 15.54
N GLN A 230 -5.28 17.19 16.13
CA GLN A 230 -4.42 17.00 17.30
C GLN A 230 -5.13 17.52 18.54
N ALA A 231 -5.19 16.69 19.58
CA ALA A 231 -5.71 17.04 20.90
C ALA A 231 -4.73 16.53 21.96
N GLY A 232 -3.88 17.43 22.47
CA GLY A 232 -2.77 17.04 23.34
C GLY A 232 -1.82 16.07 22.64
N GLU A 233 -1.62 14.90 23.24
CA GLU A 233 -0.77 13.80 22.74
C GLU A 233 -1.46 12.92 21.69
N GLN A 234 -2.75 13.16 21.43
CA GLN A 234 -3.55 12.36 20.54
C GLN A 234 -3.61 12.97 19.13
N LEU A 235 -3.18 12.22 18.13
CA LEU A 235 -3.24 12.53 16.71
C LEU A 235 -4.33 11.68 16.05
N THR A 236 -5.32 12.29 15.40
CA THR A 236 -6.43 11.56 14.78
C THR A 236 -6.53 11.90 13.29
N TYR A 237 -6.44 10.86 12.45
CA TYR A 237 -6.58 10.96 11.00
C TYR A 237 -7.92 10.40 10.55
N LEU A 238 -8.71 11.22 9.86
CA LEU A 238 -10.08 10.92 9.44
C LEU A 238 -10.28 11.17 7.96
N GLU A 239 -10.77 10.17 7.23
CA GLU A 239 -11.14 10.29 5.82
C GLU A 239 -12.64 10.54 5.61
N GLN A 240 -12.99 10.89 4.38
CA GLN A 240 -14.30 11.33 3.91
C GLN A 240 -15.40 10.30 4.17
N LEU A 241 -15.06 9.01 4.22
CA LEU A 241 -16.01 7.91 4.40
C LEU A 241 -16.55 7.76 5.83
N GLY A 242 -16.11 8.60 6.78
CA GLY A 242 -16.54 8.54 8.17
C GLY A 242 -16.19 7.19 8.79
N LEU A 243 -17.11 6.56 9.52
CA LEU A 243 -16.91 5.25 10.17
C LEU A 243 -16.52 4.09 9.23
N ALA A 244 -16.73 4.24 7.91
CA ALA A 244 -16.35 3.23 6.92
C ALA A 244 -14.93 3.46 6.35
N GLY A 245 -14.25 4.55 6.73
CA GLY A 245 -12.93 4.90 6.23
C GLY A 245 -11.78 4.16 6.93
N ALA A 246 -10.61 4.19 6.30
CA ALA A 246 -9.34 3.72 6.85
C ALA A 246 -8.75 4.74 7.84
N ASN A 247 -9.53 5.08 8.86
CA ASN A 247 -9.15 6.05 9.88
C ASN A 247 -8.23 5.40 10.92
N PHE A 248 -7.43 6.22 11.58
CA PHE A 248 -6.63 5.80 12.72
C PHE A 248 -6.41 6.96 13.68
N ARG A 249 -5.96 6.61 14.88
CA ARG A 249 -5.57 7.54 15.93
C ARG A 249 -4.31 7.02 16.59
N ILE A 250 -3.39 7.93 16.84
CA ILE A 250 -2.12 7.67 17.54
C ILE A 250 -2.16 8.47 18.82
N THR A 251 -1.95 7.84 19.96
CA THR A 251 -1.74 8.53 21.24
C THR A 251 -0.27 8.34 21.59
N MET A 252 0.48 9.45 21.60
CA MET A 252 1.89 9.44 22.02
C MET A 252 1.98 9.12 23.52
N GLY A 253 3.05 8.46 23.92
CA GLY A 253 3.25 7.99 25.30
C GLY A 253 4.14 6.76 25.35
N GLU A 254 4.21 6.12 26.51
CA GLU A 254 4.94 4.87 26.75
C GLU A 254 3.97 3.81 27.30
N PRO A 255 3.45 2.88 26.47
CA PRO A 255 3.68 2.73 25.02
C PRO A 255 2.95 3.79 24.16
N ILE A 256 3.40 3.93 22.92
CA ILE A 256 2.61 4.59 21.87
C ILE A 256 1.40 3.70 21.56
N LEU A 257 0.19 4.26 21.60
CA LEU A 257 -1.04 3.54 21.30
C LEU A 257 -1.57 3.92 19.91
N VAL A 258 -1.70 2.93 19.02
CA VAL A 258 -2.24 3.08 17.67
C VAL A 258 -3.59 2.37 17.57
N GLU A 259 -4.65 3.16 17.54
CA GLU A 259 -6.03 2.72 17.37
C GLU A 259 -6.43 2.80 15.89
N VAL A 260 -6.85 1.69 15.29
CA VAL A 260 -7.12 1.60 13.85
C VAL A 260 -8.54 1.15 13.54
N ALA A 261 -9.16 1.78 12.54
CA ALA A 261 -10.48 1.39 12.07
C ALA A 261 -10.46 -0.01 11.41
N PRO A 262 -11.58 -0.77 11.43
CA PRO A 262 -11.62 -2.13 10.91
C PRO A 262 -11.24 -2.26 9.42
N LEU A 263 -11.46 -1.23 8.60
CA LEU A 263 -11.05 -1.26 7.19
C LEU A 263 -9.52 -1.29 7.08
N LEU A 264 -8.82 -0.44 7.84
CA LEU A 264 -7.36 -0.38 7.85
C LEU A 264 -6.77 -1.65 8.47
N ALA A 265 -7.37 -2.17 9.55
CA ALA A 265 -6.97 -3.42 10.18
C ALA A 265 -7.02 -4.63 9.23
N LYS A 266 -7.99 -4.67 8.30
CA LYS A 266 -8.07 -5.70 7.25
C LYS A 266 -6.98 -5.54 6.19
N SER A 267 -6.50 -4.33 5.96
CA SER A 267 -5.46 -4.02 5.00
C SER A 267 -4.09 -3.94 5.68
N ARG A 268 -3.61 -5.10 6.16
CA ARG A 268 -2.41 -5.25 7.01
C ARG A 268 -1.17 -4.56 6.44
N HIS A 269 -0.92 -4.71 5.14
CA HIS A 269 0.22 -4.08 4.47
C HIS A 269 0.15 -2.55 4.52
N VAL A 270 -1.03 -1.97 4.20
CA VAL A 270 -1.24 -0.51 4.27
C VAL A 270 -1.11 -0.01 5.70
N LEU A 271 -1.65 -0.74 6.68
CA LEU A 271 -1.47 -0.40 8.10
C LEU A 271 0.02 -0.32 8.44
N TYR A 272 0.78 -1.35 8.08
CA TYR A 272 2.19 -1.42 8.39
C TYR A 272 2.98 -0.29 7.70
N THR A 273 2.93 -0.21 6.36
CA THR A 273 3.78 0.72 5.59
C THR A 273 3.41 2.18 5.81
N ASN A 274 2.14 2.50 6.05
CA ASN A 274 1.69 3.89 6.09
C ASN A 274 1.63 4.48 7.51
N VAL A 275 1.61 3.63 8.54
CA VAL A 275 1.45 4.08 9.93
C VAL A 275 2.54 3.49 10.82
N ILE A 276 2.67 2.17 10.85
CA ILE A 276 3.52 1.50 11.85
C ILE A 276 5.01 1.71 11.54
N GLU A 277 5.45 1.45 10.32
CA GLU A 277 6.85 1.55 9.91
C GLU A 277 7.45 2.95 10.17
N ALA A 278 6.66 3.99 9.91
CA ALA A 278 6.99 5.37 10.20
C ALA A 278 7.20 5.63 11.71
N LEU A 279 6.39 5.04 12.58
CA LEU A 279 6.58 5.13 14.03
C LEU A 279 7.80 4.33 14.48
N LEU A 280 8.02 3.14 13.91
CA LEU A 280 9.19 2.31 14.20
C LEU A 280 10.48 3.02 13.88
N ARG A 281 10.54 3.78 12.78
CA ARG A 281 11.71 4.60 12.42
C ARG A 281 12.17 5.48 13.58
N PHE A 282 11.25 6.23 14.18
CA PHE A 282 11.61 7.18 15.24
C PHE A 282 11.66 6.55 16.63
N LEU A 283 10.90 5.49 16.88
CA LEU A 283 11.07 4.67 18.08
C LEU A 283 12.49 4.07 18.12
N MET A 284 13.01 3.56 16.99
CA MET A 284 14.39 3.07 16.90
C MET A 284 15.39 4.18 17.25
N VAL A 285 15.19 5.39 16.73
CA VAL A 285 16.05 6.55 17.04
C VAL A 285 16.06 6.88 18.52
N SER A 286 14.89 6.85 19.18
CA SER A 286 14.82 7.04 20.64
C SER A 286 15.57 5.98 21.45
N ARG A 287 15.87 4.83 20.83
CA ARG A 287 16.65 3.71 21.40
C ARG A 287 18.09 3.65 20.88
N GLY A 288 18.59 4.71 20.25
CA GLY A 288 19.97 4.76 19.75
C GLY A 288 20.22 3.92 18.50
N HIS A 289 19.18 3.58 17.75
CA HIS A 289 19.25 2.80 16.51
C HIS A 289 18.66 3.58 15.34
N VAL A 290 19.03 3.25 14.11
CA VAL A 290 18.45 3.86 12.91
C VAL A 290 17.83 2.80 12.03
N LEU A 291 16.58 3.00 11.63
CA LEU A 291 15.91 2.15 10.64
C LEU A 291 16.17 2.75 9.25
N LEU A 292 17.22 2.26 8.58
CA LEU A 292 17.73 2.82 7.33
C LEU A 292 17.12 2.11 6.10
N HIS A 293 16.63 2.87 5.10
CA HIS A 293 16.18 2.28 3.83
C HIS A 293 17.38 1.81 2.99
N SER A 294 17.73 0.54 3.18
CA SER A 294 18.90 -0.12 2.59
C SER A 294 18.72 -1.63 2.62
N ALA A 295 19.22 -2.27 1.58
CA ALA A 295 19.50 -3.71 1.56
C ALA A 295 20.84 -3.97 2.25
N CYS A 296 21.01 -5.18 2.79
CA CYS A 296 22.28 -5.59 3.39
C CYS A 296 22.53 -7.09 3.18
N VAL A 297 23.78 -7.39 2.81
CA VAL A 297 24.33 -8.75 2.76
C VAL A 297 25.57 -8.81 3.64
N VAL A 298 25.89 -10.00 4.14
CA VAL A 298 27.09 -10.27 4.92
C VAL A 298 28.04 -11.13 4.10
N VAL A 299 29.27 -10.65 3.96
CA VAL A 299 30.39 -11.30 3.25
C VAL A 299 31.52 -11.43 4.25
N ASP A 300 32.02 -12.65 4.47
CA ASP A 300 33.12 -12.94 5.39
C ASP A 300 32.96 -12.29 6.79
N GLY A 301 31.73 -12.33 7.31
CA GLY A 301 31.38 -11.77 8.62
C GLY A 301 31.27 -10.24 8.67
N ARG A 302 31.32 -9.54 7.54
CA ARG A 302 31.18 -8.09 7.44
C ARG A 302 29.93 -7.70 6.65
N ALA A 303 29.20 -6.71 7.16
CA ALA A 303 28.02 -6.17 6.50
C ALA A 303 28.39 -5.20 5.36
N VAL A 304 27.69 -5.36 4.24
CA VAL A 304 27.73 -4.48 3.07
C VAL A 304 26.35 -3.87 2.87
N LEU A 305 26.24 -2.55 3.03
CA LEU A 305 25.00 -1.82 2.83
C LEU A 305 24.83 -1.44 1.36
N LEU A 306 23.61 -1.62 0.84
CA LEU A 306 23.21 -1.26 -0.52
C LEU A 306 22.04 -0.27 -0.41
N SER A 307 22.31 1.01 -0.64
CA SER A 307 21.26 2.03 -0.71
C SER A 307 21.11 2.55 -2.11
N ALA A 308 19.88 2.75 -2.54
CA ALA A 308 19.55 3.20 -3.88
C ALA A 308 18.17 3.85 -3.86
N GLN A 309 17.87 4.64 -4.87
CA GLN A 309 16.50 5.09 -5.10
C GLN A 309 15.56 3.91 -5.39
N THR A 310 14.25 4.15 -5.33
CA THR A 310 13.25 3.14 -5.68
C THR A 310 13.35 2.74 -7.17
N ASP A 311 13.15 1.45 -7.48
CA ASP A 311 13.22 0.83 -8.82
C ASP A 311 14.62 0.76 -9.50
N THR A 312 15.72 0.86 -8.75
CA THR A 312 17.10 0.67 -9.26
C THR A 312 17.57 -0.79 -9.32
N GLY A 313 16.79 -1.73 -8.77
CA GLY A 313 17.10 -3.16 -8.78
C GLY A 313 17.74 -3.71 -7.50
N LYS A 314 17.71 -2.99 -6.35
CA LYS A 314 18.25 -3.46 -5.05
C LYS A 314 17.89 -4.91 -4.74
N THR A 315 16.59 -5.23 -4.78
CA THR A 315 16.10 -6.58 -4.46
C THR A 315 16.59 -7.66 -5.41
N SER A 316 16.66 -7.38 -6.73
CA SER A 316 17.26 -8.33 -7.66
C SER A 316 18.75 -8.54 -7.40
N THR A 317 19.48 -7.47 -7.09
CA THR A 317 20.91 -7.53 -6.78
C THR A 317 21.17 -8.39 -5.54
N VAL A 318 20.44 -8.16 -4.44
CA VAL A 318 20.58 -8.95 -3.21
C VAL A 318 20.32 -10.43 -3.47
N ILE A 319 19.24 -10.74 -4.19
CA ILE A 319 18.90 -12.13 -4.51
C ILE A 319 20.00 -12.80 -5.35
N GLN A 320 20.55 -12.10 -6.34
CA GLN A 320 21.66 -12.64 -7.14
C GLN A 320 22.92 -12.84 -6.31
N LEU A 321 23.27 -11.90 -5.42
CA LEU A 321 24.43 -12.04 -4.54
C LEU A 321 24.31 -13.24 -3.59
N VAL A 322 23.15 -13.41 -2.96
CA VAL A 322 22.90 -14.55 -2.05
C VAL A 322 22.94 -15.87 -2.84
N ARG A 323 22.27 -15.92 -4.00
CA ARG A 323 22.16 -17.16 -4.79
C ARG A 323 23.45 -17.56 -5.50
N ASP A 324 24.10 -16.61 -6.17
CA ASP A 324 25.19 -16.89 -7.11
C ASP A 324 26.56 -16.81 -6.42
N ARG A 325 26.67 -16.10 -5.28
CA ARG A 325 27.91 -15.95 -4.49
C ARG A 325 27.85 -16.59 -3.10
N GLY A 326 26.68 -17.05 -2.65
CA GLY A 326 26.52 -17.65 -1.32
C GLY A 326 26.64 -16.65 -0.18
N TYR A 327 26.50 -15.35 -0.43
CA TYR A 327 26.54 -14.34 0.63
C TYR A 327 25.34 -14.48 1.56
N HIS A 328 25.52 -14.13 2.84
CA HIS A 328 24.45 -14.28 3.82
C HIS A 328 23.51 -13.07 3.70
N PHE A 329 22.20 -13.33 3.75
CA PHE A 329 21.19 -12.29 3.71
C PHE A 329 21.03 -11.62 5.08
N LEU A 330 20.88 -10.29 5.11
CA LEU A 330 20.56 -9.57 6.35
C LEU A 330 19.28 -8.73 6.19
N SER A 331 19.09 -8.11 5.04
CA SER A 331 17.90 -7.31 4.73
C SER A 331 17.80 -6.95 3.24
N ASP A 332 16.59 -6.57 2.81
CA ASP A 332 16.33 -6.09 1.44
C ASP A 332 15.87 -4.63 1.37
N ASP A 333 14.99 -4.24 2.30
CA ASP A 333 14.26 -2.97 2.23
C ASP A 333 14.69 -2.00 3.34
N MET A 334 14.76 -2.49 4.57
CA MET A 334 15.23 -1.74 5.73
C MET A 334 16.33 -2.52 6.42
N THR A 335 17.31 -1.81 6.97
CA THR A 335 18.36 -2.38 7.83
C THR A 335 18.35 -1.61 9.14
N ILE A 336 18.48 -2.31 10.27
CA ILE A 336 18.68 -1.64 11.55
C ILE A 336 20.17 -1.33 11.68
N ILE A 337 20.51 -0.07 11.87
CA ILE A 337 21.86 0.36 12.17
C ILE A 337 21.93 0.57 13.68
N GLY A 338 22.73 -0.26 14.34
CA GLY A 338 22.98 -0.18 15.76
C GLY A 338 24.22 0.64 16.12
N PRO A 339 24.45 0.89 17.42
CA PRO A 339 25.63 1.59 17.92
C PRO A 339 26.94 0.96 17.43
N GLY A 340 27.97 1.78 17.24
CA GLY A 340 29.30 1.30 16.80
C GLY A 340 29.35 0.75 15.38
N GLY A 341 28.39 1.11 14.52
CA GLY A 341 28.41 0.72 13.10
C GLY A 341 28.08 -0.75 12.86
N ARG A 342 27.14 -1.33 13.62
CA ARG A 342 26.63 -2.69 13.38
C ARG A 342 25.36 -2.64 12.52
N ALA A 343 25.28 -3.50 11.52
CA ALA A 343 24.02 -3.79 10.82
C ALA A 343 23.33 -4.97 11.51
N ILE A 344 22.05 -4.79 11.84
CA ILE A 344 21.20 -5.80 12.48
C ILE A 344 20.06 -6.14 11.51
N THR A 345 19.73 -7.44 11.47
CA THR A 345 18.81 -8.05 10.52
C THR A 345 17.42 -7.41 10.54
N TYR A 346 16.83 -7.26 9.36
CA TYR A 346 15.43 -6.88 9.19
C TYR A 346 14.85 -7.53 7.92
N PRO A 347 14.58 -8.84 7.97
CA PRO A 347 14.21 -9.62 6.79
C PRO A 347 12.72 -9.49 6.48
N LYS A 348 12.32 -8.37 5.87
CA LYS A 348 10.94 -8.18 5.40
C LYS A 348 10.62 -9.10 4.22
N PRO A 349 9.36 -9.55 4.08
CA PRO A 349 8.85 -10.11 2.83
C PRO A 349 9.00 -9.11 1.68
N MET A 350 9.74 -9.51 0.66
CA MET A 350 10.10 -8.68 -0.49
C MET A 350 8.99 -8.71 -1.53
N THR A 351 8.68 -7.55 -2.13
CA THR A 351 7.73 -7.50 -3.24
C THR A 351 8.44 -7.84 -4.53
N LEU A 352 8.20 -9.02 -5.08
CA LEU A 352 8.90 -9.45 -6.29
C LEU A 352 8.23 -8.91 -7.54
N SER A 353 9.01 -8.19 -8.35
CA SER A 353 8.59 -7.79 -9.69
C SER A 353 8.65 -8.99 -10.65
N TYR A 354 7.99 -8.86 -11.81
CA TYR A 354 8.10 -9.84 -12.89
C TYR A 354 9.56 -10.15 -13.25
N HIS A 355 10.41 -9.12 -13.34
CA HIS A 355 11.83 -9.27 -13.68
C HIS A 355 12.58 -10.04 -12.60
N THR A 356 12.31 -9.77 -11.33
CA THR A 356 12.95 -10.47 -10.20
C THR A 356 12.54 -11.93 -10.12
N MET A 357 11.26 -12.25 -10.36
CA MET A 357 10.80 -13.64 -10.41
C MET A 357 11.41 -14.45 -11.56
N ALA A 358 11.63 -13.81 -12.72
CA ALA A 358 12.29 -14.46 -13.85
C ALA A 358 13.74 -14.85 -13.53
N VAL A 359 14.43 -14.02 -12.72
CA VAL A 359 15.77 -14.31 -12.21
C VAL A 359 15.73 -15.55 -11.32
N ILE A 360 14.82 -15.64 -10.35
CA ILE A 360 14.76 -16.76 -9.38
C ILE A 360 14.44 -18.11 -10.04
N ASN A 361 13.48 -18.17 -10.96
CA ASN A 361 13.00 -19.44 -11.56
C ASN A 361 13.70 -19.82 -12.88
N GLY A 362 14.86 -19.24 -13.20
CA GLY A 362 15.56 -19.55 -14.45
C GLY A 362 14.71 -19.35 -15.72
N GLY A 363 13.78 -18.39 -15.71
CA GLY A 363 12.88 -18.08 -16.83
C GLY A 363 11.64 -18.98 -17.01
N GLN A 364 11.43 -20.02 -16.19
CA GLN A 364 10.25 -20.89 -16.31
C GLN A 364 9.12 -20.50 -15.35
N MET A 365 8.23 -19.59 -15.79
CA MET A 365 6.96 -19.33 -15.11
C MET A 365 5.75 -19.69 -15.99
N PRO A 366 4.74 -20.42 -15.49
CA PRO A 366 3.49 -20.69 -16.21
C PRO A 366 2.79 -19.40 -16.66
N ARG A 367 2.27 -19.37 -17.91
CA ARG A 367 1.69 -18.14 -18.53
C ARG A 367 0.61 -17.45 -17.68
N ARG A 368 -0.15 -18.21 -16.88
CA ARG A 368 -1.21 -17.67 -16.01
C ARG A 368 -0.67 -16.95 -14.78
N GLN A 369 0.31 -17.53 -14.11
CA GLN A 369 1.01 -16.90 -12.99
C GLN A 369 1.76 -15.65 -13.46
N ARG A 370 2.29 -15.71 -14.69
CA ARG A 370 2.89 -14.58 -15.40
C ARG A 370 1.92 -13.40 -15.58
N ALA A 371 0.70 -13.67 -16.04
CA ALA A 371 -0.32 -12.64 -16.24
C ALA A 371 -0.79 -12.04 -14.89
N ALA A 372 -1.04 -12.86 -13.87
CA ALA A 372 -1.42 -12.38 -12.54
C ALA A 372 -0.33 -11.48 -11.90
N LEU A 373 0.93 -11.91 -11.94
CA LEU A 373 2.08 -11.12 -11.48
C LEU A 373 2.24 -9.84 -12.30
N SER A 374 1.97 -9.85 -13.61
CA SER A 374 2.04 -8.63 -14.44
C SER A 374 1.00 -7.58 -14.05
N ILE A 375 -0.20 -8.00 -13.63
CA ILE A 375 -1.25 -7.10 -13.16
C ILE A 375 -0.93 -6.62 -11.74
N GLN A 376 -0.58 -7.53 -10.83
CA GLN A 376 -0.19 -7.20 -9.46
C GLN A 376 1.00 -6.23 -9.44
N SER A 377 2.06 -6.52 -10.20
CA SER A 377 3.24 -5.65 -10.27
C SER A 377 2.94 -4.28 -10.89
N ARG A 378 2.03 -4.18 -11.87
CA ARG A 378 1.62 -2.88 -12.45
C ARG A 378 0.77 -2.04 -11.51
N VAL A 379 -0.11 -2.66 -10.70
CA VAL A 379 -0.87 -1.93 -9.67
C VAL A 379 0.08 -1.39 -8.60
N HIS A 380 1.13 -2.14 -8.27
CA HIS A 380 2.10 -1.81 -7.20
C HIS A 380 3.38 -1.10 -7.69
N SER A 381 3.50 -0.77 -8.98
CA SER A 381 4.70 -0.12 -9.55
C SER A 381 4.74 1.39 -9.31
N LYS A 382 5.87 2.04 -9.63
CA LYS A 382 6.05 3.49 -9.56
C LYS A 382 4.99 4.28 -10.34
N SER A 383 4.44 3.76 -11.44
CA SER A 383 3.30 4.40 -12.13
C SER A 383 2.01 4.36 -11.30
N GLY A 384 1.76 3.26 -10.56
CA GLY A 384 0.65 3.17 -9.61
C GLY A 384 0.84 4.10 -8.41
N ARG A 385 2.06 4.18 -7.87
CA ARG A 385 2.42 5.08 -6.76
C ARG A 385 2.44 6.56 -7.16
N SER A 386 2.88 6.91 -8.37
CA SER A 386 2.86 8.28 -8.87
C SER A 386 1.44 8.76 -9.16
N VAL A 387 0.59 7.88 -9.71
CA VAL A 387 -0.86 8.12 -9.83
C VAL A 387 -1.47 8.26 -8.44
N GLY A 388 -1.12 7.40 -7.47
CA GLY A 388 -1.57 7.51 -6.08
C GLY A 388 -1.13 8.81 -5.39
N LYS A 389 0.13 9.25 -5.58
CA LYS A 389 0.67 10.53 -5.08
C LYS A 389 -0.05 11.72 -5.72
N ALA A 390 -0.28 11.71 -7.04
CA ALA A 390 -1.03 12.74 -7.76
C ALA A 390 -2.51 12.79 -7.34
N LEU A 391 -3.13 11.61 -7.18
CA LEU A 391 -4.48 11.47 -6.66
C LEU A 391 -4.60 11.91 -5.19
N GLY A 392 -3.52 11.81 -4.40
CA GLY A 392 -3.45 12.34 -3.03
C GLY A 392 -3.53 13.87 -2.94
N GLN A 393 -3.22 14.58 -4.03
CA GLN A 393 -3.48 16.02 -4.15
C GLN A 393 -4.95 16.33 -4.45
N LEU A 394 -5.71 15.33 -4.93
CA LEU A 394 -7.15 15.42 -5.06
C LEU A 394 -7.82 15.06 -3.73
N ASN A 395 -8.98 15.65 -3.47
CA ASN A 395 -9.73 15.43 -2.24
C ASN A 395 -10.49 14.08 -2.25
N ILE A 396 -9.74 12.99 -2.31
CA ILE A 396 -10.26 11.60 -2.30
C ILE A 396 -9.80 10.87 -1.03
N PRO A 397 -10.52 9.82 -0.58
CA PRO A 397 -10.12 9.00 0.55
C PRO A 397 -9.00 8.02 0.15
N ILE A 398 -7.80 8.55 -0.07
CA ILE A 398 -6.65 7.81 -0.61
C ILE A 398 -6.25 6.61 0.25
N MET A 399 -6.31 6.70 1.58
CA MET A 399 -5.99 5.58 2.48
C MET A 399 -7.04 4.47 2.37
N SER A 400 -8.32 4.83 2.31
CA SER A 400 -9.42 3.88 2.16
C SER A 400 -9.38 3.20 0.79
N VAL A 401 -9.11 3.96 -0.28
CA VAL A 401 -8.97 3.41 -1.63
C VAL A 401 -7.77 2.46 -1.69
N ASN A 402 -6.60 2.88 -1.21
CA ASN A 402 -5.42 2.01 -1.16
C ASN A 402 -5.69 0.75 -0.34
N SER A 403 -6.35 0.88 0.82
CA SER A 403 -6.73 -0.26 1.66
C SER A 403 -7.62 -1.26 0.92
N ILE A 404 -8.66 -0.78 0.24
CA ILE A 404 -9.57 -1.64 -0.53
C ILE A 404 -8.82 -2.32 -1.68
N VAL A 405 -7.99 -1.57 -2.41
CA VAL A 405 -7.20 -2.12 -3.52
C VAL A 405 -6.27 -3.23 -3.03
N GLN A 406 -5.56 -3.03 -1.92
CA GLN A 406 -4.64 -4.02 -1.38
C GLN A 406 -5.34 -5.22 -0.70
N ILE A 407 -6.59 -5.07 -0.25
CA ILE A 407 -7.42 -6.20 0.18
C ILE A 407 -7.83 -7.06 -1.03
N LEU A 408 -8.22 -6.42 -2.14
CA LEU A 408 -8.68 -7.11 -3.34
C LEU A 408 -7.53 -7.70 -4.17
N VAL A 409 -6.40 -6.99 -4.23
CA VAL A 409 -5.19 -7.33 -4.98
C VAL A 409 -3.99 -7.16 -4.05
N PRO A 410 -3.74 -8.12 -3.15
CA PRO A 410 -2.61 -8.04 -2.24
C PRO A 410 -1.28 -8.02 -2.99
N PRO A 411 -0.26 -7.32 -2.47
CA PRO A 411 1.06 -7.31 -3.07
C PRO A 411 1.71 -8.70 -3.00
N PRO A 412 2.43 -9.13 -4.06
CA PRO A 412 3.11 -10.42 -4.09
C PRO A 412 4.39 -10.38 -3.23
N LYS A 413 4.22 -10.49 -1.91
CA LYS A 413 5.32 -10.46 -0.96
C LYS A 413 5.78 -11.87 -0.58
N TYR A 414 7.09 -12.12 -0.68
CA TYR A 414 7.70 -13.40 -0.35
C TYR A 414 8.94 -13.21 0.53
N ARG A 415 9.13 -14.09 1.51
CA ARG A 415 10.36 -14.14 2.29
C ARG A 415 11.48 -14.78 1.48
N ILE A 416 12.72 -14.41 1.74
CA ILE A 416 13.86 -14.94 0.98
C ILE A 416 14.03 -16.46 1.14
N ASP A 417 13.84 -16.98 2.34
CA ASP A 417 13.90 -18.41 2.69
C ASP A 417 12.78 -19.24 2.04
N ALA A 418 11.67 -18.60 1.67
CA ALA A 418 10.59 -19.23 0.89
C ALA A 418 10.89 -19.26 -0.62
N LEU A 419 11.86 -18.46 -1.10
CA LEU A 419 12.21 -18.35 -2.51
C LEU A 419 13.40 -19.24 -2.88
N MET A 420 14.38 -19.33 -1.98
CA MET A 420 15.61 -20.09 -2.19
C MET A 420 16.28 -20.39 -0.85
N PRO A 421 17.16 -21.42 -0.77
CA PRO A 421 18.04 -21.59 0.37
C PRO A 421 18.88 -20.33 0.58
N ALA A 422 18.76 -19.73 1.75
CA ALA A 422 19.48 -18.51 2.11
C ALA A 422 19.78 -18.52 3.61
N GLU A 423 21.02 -18.26 3.98
CA GLU A 423 21.40 -18.04 5.37
C GLU A 423 21.08 -16.61 5.78
N ILE A 424 20.30 -16.45 6.85
CA ILE A 424 19.94 -15.13 7.39
C ILE A 424 20.89 -14.80 8.54
N ALA A 425 21.77 -13.83 8.32
CA ALA A 425 22.64 -13.30 9.36
C ALA A 425 21.82 -12.47 10.37
N VAL A 426 22.21 -12.53 11.64
CA VAL A 426 21.56 -11.77 12.72
C VAL A 426 22.11 -10.35 12.78
N GLU A 427 23.43 -10.22 12.77
CA GLU A 427 24.13 -8.94 12.77
C GLU A 427 25.58 -9.08 12.28
N ALA A 428 26.16 -7.98 11.79
CA ALA A 428 27.57 -7.89 11.42
C ALA A 428 28.08 -6.43 11.47
N PRO A 429 29.38 -6.18 11.70
CA PRO A 429 29.96 -4.85 11.59
C PRO A 429 29.91 -4.36 10.13
N ILE A 430 29.51 -3.10 9.94
CA ILE A 430 29.44 -2.47 8.63
C ILE A 430 30.87 -2.20 8.16
N SER A 431 31.18 -2.66 6.95
CA SER A 431 32.46 -2.43 6.31
C SER A 431 32.35 -1.46 5.14
N HIS A 432 31.26 -1.58 4.37
CA HIS A 432 31.06 -0.85 3.12
C HIS A 432 29.61 -0.38 3.00
N ALA A 433 29.43 0.77 2.36
CA ALA A 433 28.13 1.23 1.90
C ALA A 433 28.22 1.66 0.43
N PHE A 434 27.38 1.05 -0.40
CA PHE A 434 27.27 1.37 -1.81
C PHE A 434 26.01 2.19 -2.07
N LEU A 435 26.19 3.38 -2.64
CA LEU A 435 25.11 4.24 -3.13
C LEU A 435 24.92 3.95 -4.62
N MET A 436 23.82 3.30 -4.98
CA MET A 436 23.56 2.80 -6.33
C MET A 436 22.63 3.74 -7.08
N GLU A 437 23.05 4.18 -8.25
CA GLU A 437 22.32 5.14 -9.09
C GLU A 437 22.33 4.72 -10.57
N ARG A 438 21.26 5.04 -11.30
CA ARG A 438 21.29 4.87 -12.76
C ARG A 438 21.94 6.07 -13.42
N GLY A 439 22.84 5.83 -14.37
CA GLY A 439 23.51 6.89 -15.11
C GLY A 439 24.67 6.36 -15.93
N GLU A 440 25.50 7.29 -16.42
CA GLU A 440 26.75 6.94 -17.07
C GLU A 440 27.65 6.16 -16.11
N ALA A 441 28.26 5.09 -16.62
CA ALA A 441 29.03 4.14 -15.84
C ALA A 441 30.19 4.83 -15.13
N ALA A 442 30.08 4.98 -13.81
CA ALA A 442 31.05 5.72 -13.01
C ALA A 442 31.11 5.20 -11.59
N ARG A 443 32.29 5.32 -10.99
CA ARG A 443 32.54 5.07 -9.57
C ARG A 443 33.10 6.32 -8.94
N GLU A 444 32.54 6.72 -7.79
CA GLU A 444 32.97 7.92 -7.07
C GLU A 444 32.97 7.68 -5.56
N GLN A 445 34.02 8.14 -4.87
CA GLN A 445 34.06 8.12 -3.40
C GLN A 445 33.16 9.23 -2.85
N VAL A 446 32.39 8.93 -1.80
CA VAL A 446 31.42 9.87 -1.24
C VAL A 446 31.88 10.30 0.14
N THR A 447 31.83 11.61 0.41
CA THR A 447 32.11 12.12 1.74
C THR A 447 31.06 11.61 2.73
N VAL A 448 31.43 11.41 3.99
CA VAL A 448 30.49 10.96 5.03
C VAL A 448 29.28 11.90 5.13
N GLY A 449 29.48 13.22 4.99
CA GLY A 449 28.40 14.20 5.01
C GLY A 449 27.40 14.03 3.86
N ASP A 450 27.91 13.85 2.64
CA ASP A 450 27.05 13.62 1.45
C ASP A 450 26.35 12.26 1.51
N ALA A 451 27.04 11.24 2.01
CA ALA A 451 26.48 9.91 2.22
C ALA A 451 25.29 9.95 3.18
N ILE A 452 25.42 10.59 4.34
CA ILE A 452 24.33 10.72 5.31
C ILE A 452 23.14 11.45 4.70
N ARG A 453 23.39 12.56 3.99
CA ARG A 453 22.33 13.34 3.34
C ARG A 453 21.54 12.46 2.37
N GLN A 454 22.23 11.75 1.49
CA GLN A 454 21.59 10.89 0.50
C GLN A 454 20.89 9.68 1.12
N LEU A 455 21.48 9.05 2.14
CA LEU A 455 20.87 7.92 2.86
C LEU A 455 19.55 8.34 3.53
N ILE A 456 19.51 9.54 4.12
CA ILE A 456 18.30 10.10 4.71
C ILE A 456 17.27 10.47 3.65
N GLU A 457 17.68 11.13 2.57
CA GLU A 457 16.78 11.46 1.44
C GLU A 457 16.14 10.20 0.84
N ASN A 458 16.94 9.15 0.61
CA ASN A 458 16.45 7.85 0.13
C ASN A 458 15.48 7.22 1.13
N THR A 459 15.76 7.35 2.43
CA THR A 459 14.88 6.84 3.49
C THR A 459 13.57 7.64 3.56
N ASP A 460 13.61 8.96 3.37
CA ASP A 460 12.43 9.81 3.38
C ASP A 460 11.51 9.58 2.18
N ASP A 461 12.05 9.30 0.98
CA ASP A 461 11.24 8.97 -0.20
C ASP A 461 10.39 7.70 0.02
N ALA A 462 10.86 6.75 0.82
CA ALA A 462 10.11 5.55 1.19
C ALA A 462 8.79 5.87 1.92
N TYR A 463 8.74 6.98 2.65
CA TYR A 463 7.57 7.42 3.41
C TYR A 463 6.74 8.53 2.72
N GLY A 464 7.00 8.81 1.43
CA GLY A 464 6.37 9.90 0.70
C GLY A 464 4.87 9.74 0.38
N PHE A 465 4.24 8.63 0.77
CA PHE A 465 2.81 8.39 0.55
C PHE A 465 1.99 8.78 1.79
N PRO A 466 0.79 9.41 1.65
CA PRO A 466 -0.04 9.80 2.79
C PRO A 466 -0.36 8.61 3.72
N PRO A 467 -0.44 8.81 5.04
CA PRO A 467 -0.60 10.08 5.75
C PRO A 467 0.65 10.52 6.51
N PHE A 468 1.82 9.91 6.25
CA PHE A 468 3.04 10.14 7.02
C PHE A 468 3.37 11.63 7.16
N ALA A 469 3.50 12.34 6.05
CA ALA A 469 3.80 13.78 6.04
C ALA A 469 2.79 14.63 6.85
N THR A 470 1.58 14.12 7.09
CA THR A 470 0.55 14.81 7.90
C THR A 470 0.81 14.66 9.39
N PHE A 471 1.17 13.46 9.87
CA PHE A 471 1.34 13.22 11.31
C PHE A 471 2.81 13.30 11.77
N ALA A 472 3.79 13.17 10.87
CA ALA A 472 5.22 13.18 11.19
C ALA A 472 5.67 14.42 12.00
N PRO A 473 5.31 15.67 11.62
CA PRO A 473 5.71 16.86 12.38
C PRO A 473 5.17 16.89 13.83
N HIS A 474 4.18 16.04 14.13
CA HIS A 474 3.53 15.96 15.43
C HIS A 474 4.01 14.77 16.26
N ILE A 475 4.99 13.99 15.75
CA ILE A 475 5.61 12.89 16.50
C ILE A 475 6.38 13.46 17.68
N ARG A 476 6.14 12.87 18.86
CA ARG A 476 6.88 13.14 20.10
C ARG A 476 7.11 11.81 20.80
N ILE A 477 8.37 11.52 21.13
CA ILE A 477 8.77 10.25 21.74
C ILE A 477 9.72 10.58 22.89
N GLY A 478 9.36 10.18 24.11
CA GLY A 478 10.04 10.63 25.31
C GLY A 478 10.04 12.17 25.40
N GLY A 479 11.23 12.75 25.59
CA GLY A 479 11.41 14.21 25.62
C GLY A 479 11.65 14.87 24.26
N ASP A 480 11.75 14.09 23.17
CA ASP A 480 12.12 14.61 21.86
C ASP A 480 10.90 14.84 20.96
N ASP A 481 10.89 15.96 20.27
CA ASP A 481 9.98 16.20 19.16
C ASP A 481 10.57 15.67 17.84
N TYR A 482 9.79 15.80 16.76
CA TYR A 482 10.18 15.32 15.44
C TYR A 482 11.53 15.90 14.97
N GLU A 483 11.80 17.18 15.18
CA GLU A 483 13.05 17.81 14.72
C GLU A 483 14.25 17.30 15.53
N ALA A 484 14.11 17.18 16.85
CA ALA A 484 15.13 16.60 17.72
C ALA A 484 15.43 15.14 17.35
N LEU A 485 14.39 14.34 17.07
CA LEU A 485 14.54 12.96 16.60
C LEU A 485 15.30 12.90 15.26
N ARG A 486 15.06 13.85 14.35
CA ARG A 486 15.78 13.93 13.07
C ARG A 486 17.25 14.28 13.23
N VAL A 487 17.58 15.19 14.15
CA VAL A 487 18.97 15.49 14.50
C VAL A 487 19.66 14.28 15.12
N LYS A 488 18.96 13.53 15.98
CA LYS A 488 19.46 12.28 16.56
C LYS A 488 19.70 11.20 15.51
N GLU A 489 18.77 11.00 14.58
CA GLU A 489 18.91 10.08 13.44
C GLU A 489 20.19 10.37 12.64
N GLN A 490 20.45 11.65 12.33
CA GLN A 490 21.66 12.09 11.64
C GLN A 490 22.94 11.83 12.45
N ALA A 491 22.90 12.07 13.76
CA ALA A 491 24.05 11.85 14.64
C ALA A 491 24.42 10.36 14.72
N LEU A 492 23.42 9.49 14.88
CA LEU A 492 23.60 8.03 14.94
C LEU A 492 24.15 7.48 13.62
N LEU A 493 23.61 7.91 12.47
CA LEU A 493 24.16 7.52 11.17
C LEU A 493 25.59 8.03 10.97
N ARG A 494 25.89 9.25 11.45
CA ARG A 494 27.25 9.78 11.37
C ARG A 494 28.23 8.91 12.15
N GLU A 495 27.90 8.58 13.38
CA GLU A 495 28.71 7.69 14.22
C GLU A 495 28.93 6.34 13.53
N ALA A 496 27.86 5.71 13.03
CA ALA A 496 27.93 4.40 12.38
C ALA A 496 28.76 4.37 11.09
N LEU A 497 28.88 5.49 10.38
CA LEU A 497 29.58 5.58 9.09
C LEU A 497 31.01 6.16 9.17
N GLN A 498 31.50 6.54 10.35
CA GLN A 498 32.82 7.17 10.50
C GLN A 498 33.98 6.33 9.92
N THR A 499 33.89 5.02 10.05
CA THR A 499 34.92 4.06 9.62
C THR A 499 34.51 3.26 8.37
N VAL A 500 33.35 3.58 7.78
CA VAL A 500 32.77 2.83 6.67
C VAL A 500 33.19 3.45 5.34
N ALA A 501 33.68 2.61 4.42
CA ALA A 501 33.95 3.06 3.06
C ALA A 501 32.64 3.26 2.28
N VAL A 502 32.34 4.52 1.93
CA VAL A 502 31.15 4.85 1.13
C VAL A 502 31.52 5.14 -0.31
N VAL A 503 30.93 4.39 -1.23
CA VAL A 503 31.18 4.48 -2.67
C VAL A 503 29.86 4.65 -3.39
N ARG A 504 29.76 5.65 -4.25
CA ARG A 504 28.67 5.74 -5.21
C ARG A 504 29.09 5.04 -6.49
N ILE A 505 28.21 4.20 -6.98
CA ILE A 505 28.37 3.48 -8.22
C ILE A 505 27.20 3.88 -9.11
N ARG A 506 27.49 4.27 -10.34
CA ARG A 506 26.52 4.54 -11.40
C ARG A 506 26.67 3.51 -12.51
N VAL A 507 25.57 2.94 -12.97
CA VAL A 507 25.54 2.05 -14.14
C VAL A 507 24.31 2.36 -15.00
N PRO A 508 24.36 2.12 -16.32
CA PRO A 508 23.23 2.39 -17.21
C PRO A 508 22.07 1.40 -16.99
N GLY A 509 22.36 0.15 -16.63
CA GLY A 509 21.38 -0.94 -16.53
C GLY A 509 21.18 -1.48 -15.12
N HIS A 510 21.36 -2.80 -14.98
CA HIS A 510 21.16 -3.59 -13.75
C HIS A 510 22.38 -4.44 -13.39
N GLU A 511 23.57 -4.03 -13.83
CA GLU A 511 24.83 -4.77 -13.77
C GLU A 511 25.43 -4.86 -12.34
N TRP A 512 24.71 -4.37 -11.33
CA TRP A 512 25.15 -4.29 -9.94
C TRP A 512 25.65 -5.61 -9.36
N ALA A 513 24.94 -6.71 -9.63
CA ALA A 513 25.28 -8.02 -9.07
C ALA A 513 26.58 -8.60 -9.66
N GLU A 514 26.94 -8.17 -10.86
CA GLU A 514 28.19 -8.57 -11.53
C GLU A 514 29.37 -7.74 -11.00
N LEU A 515 29.13 -6.45 -10.72
CA LEU A 515 30.17 -5.50 -10.31
C LEU A 515 30.51 -5.54 -8.83
N LEU A 516 29.50 -5.65 -7.95
CA LEU A 516 29.68 -5.55 -6.51
C LEU A 516 30.66 -6.59 -5.93
N PRO A 517 30.64 -7.89 -6.32
CA PRO A 517 31.57 -8.88 -5.78
C PRO A 517 33.04 -8.46 -5.97
N GLY A 518 33.42 -8.08 -7.19
CA GLY A 518 34.79 -7.65 -7.49
C GLY A 518 35.18 -6.31 -6.85
N LEU A 519 34.21 -5.49 -6.42
CA LEU A 519 34.48 -4.29 -5.62
C LEU A 519 34.70 -4.64 -4.15
N ILE A 520 33.86 -5.50 -3.59
CA ILE A 520 33.97 -5.98 -2.20
C ILE A 520 35.34 -6.66 -2.00
N GLU A 521 35.74 -7.56 -2.88
CA GLU A 521 37.03 -8.27 -2.83
C GLU A 521 38.25 -7.31 -2.91
N ARG A 522 38.17 -6.26 -3.74
CA ARG A 522 39.28 -5.29 -3.89
C ARG A 522 39.51 -4.47 -2.62
N PHE A 523 38.43 -4.09 -1.93
CA PHE A 523 38.54 -3.35 -0.68
C PHE A 523 39.12 -4.21 0.46
N GLU A 524 38.76 -5.48 0.52
CA GLU A 524 39.29 -6.40 1.54
C GLU A 524 40.79 -6.64 1.39
N ASN A 525 41.29 -6.64 0.16
CA ASN A 525 42.71 -6.77 -0.15
C ASN A 525 43.52 -5.48 0.10
N GLY A 526 42.96 -4.48 0.77
CA GLY A 526 43.68 -3.25 1.15
C GLY A 526 44.06 -2.36 -0.03
N HIS A 527 43.49 -2.57 -1.22
CA HIS A 527 43.68 -1.69 -2.37
C HIS A 527 42.81 -0.44 -2.17
N SER A 528 43.21 0.40 -1.22
CA SER A 528 42.67 1.74 -0.99
C SER A 528 43.23 2.73 -2.02
N ASP A 529 43.38 2.31 -3.28
CA ASP A 529 43.85 3.25 -4.28
C ASP A 529 42.76 4.32 -4.45
N PRO A 530 43.11 5.62 -4.33
CA PRO A 530 42.23 6.71 -4.67
C PRO A 530 42.11 6.72 -6.19
N GLU A 531 41.38 5.76 -6.75
CA GLU A 531 40.95 5.85 -8.13
C GLU A 531 40.17 7.16 -8.29
N PRO A 532 40.34 7.87 -9.42
CA PRO A 532 39.78 9.19 -9.63
C PRO A 532 38.27 9.20 -9.36
N ILE A 533 37.77 10.37 -8.93
CA ILE A 533 36.36 10.65 -8.59
C ILE A 533 35.40 10.19 -9.70
N LEU A 534 35.85 9.99 -10.94
CA LEU A 534 35.16 9.16 -11.91
C LEU A 534 36.12 8.16 -12.52
N THR A 535 35.99 6.89 -12.15
CA THR A 535 36.57 5.79 -12.94
C THR A 535 35.48 5.21 -13.82
N PRO A 536 35.64 5.21 -15.17
CA PRO A 536 34.73 4.48 -16.04
C PRO A 536 34.74 3.00 -15.65
N ILE A 537 33.56 2.43 -15.43
CA ILE A 537 33.45 0.99 -15.19
C ILE A 537 33.57 0.31 -16.56
N PRO A 538 34.55 -0.57 -16.80
CA PRO A 538 34.66 -1.27 -18.08
C PRO A 538 33.40 -2.12 -18.29
N ILE A 539 32.56 -1.71 -19.23
CA ILE A 539 31.42 -2.51 -19.68
C ILE A 539 32.02 -3.67 -20.46
N VAL A 540 31.85 -4.90 -19.96
CA VAL A 540 32.15 -6.11 -20.74
C VAL A 540 31.15 -6.15 -21.89
N THR A 541 31.52 -5.53 -23.00
CA THR A 541 30.85 -5.79 -24.28
C THR A 541 31.30 -7.17 -24.71
N GLU A 542 30.35 -8.08 -24.95
CA GLU A 542 30.65 -9.37 -25.57
C GLU A 542 31.55 -9.14 -26.78
N PRO A 543 32.62 -9.94 -26.98
CA PRO A 543 33.54 -9.72 -28.07
C PRO A 543 32.82 -9.81 -29.41
N GLU A 544 33.04 -8.79 -30.23
CA GLU A 544 32.50 -8.55 -31.57
C GLU A 544 33.02 -9.56 -32.63
N ALA A 545 33.15 -10.83 -32.24
CA ALA A 545 33.84 -11.86 -33.00
C ALA A 545 32.89 -12.93 -33.58
N ILE A 546 31.68 -12.58 -34.03
CA ILE A 546 30.87 -13.44 -34.92
C ILE A 546 30.06 -12.60 -35.95
N ARG A 547 30.69 -11.60 -36.59
CA ARG A 547 30.07 -10.91 -37.75
C ARG A 547 30.94 -10.76 -38.99
N ALA A 548 32.14 -11.35 -39.01
CA ALA A 548 32.96 -11.41 -40.21
C ALA A 548 33.40 -12.86 -40.48
N GLY A 549 32.51 -13.63 -41.09
CA GLY A 549 32.76 -15.01 -41.45
C GLY A 549 31.93 -15.40 -42.68
N ASP A 550 32.51 -15.11 -43.84
CA ASP A 550 32.37 -15.86 -45.09
C ASP A 550 30.98 -15.92 -45.76
N ARG A 551 30.75 -14.95 -46.66
CA ARG A 551 29.88 -15.15 -47.83
C ARG A 551 30.75 -15.20 -49.08
N SER A 552 31.50 -16.29 -49.24
CA SER A 552 32.00 -16.70 -50.54
C SER A 552 31.19 -17.91 -51.05
N THR A 553 30.55 -17.68 -52.20
CA THR A 553 30.27 -18.65 -53.29
C THR A 553 29.74 -20.04 -52.95
N VAL A 554 28.53 -20.35 -53.44
CA VAL A 554 28.25 -21.49 -54.36
C VAL A 554 26.77 -21.41 -54.79
N ARG A 555 26.52 -21.19 -56.09
CA ARG A 555 25.27 -21.59 -56.77
C ARG A 555 25.36 -23.08 -57.08
N PRO A 556 24.22 -23.78 -57.10
CA PRO A 556 23.98 -24.69 -58.21
C PRO A 556 22.62 -24.44 -58.88
N ASP A 557 22.54 -24.97 -60.10
CA ASP A 557 21.47 -24.88 -61.08
C ASP A 557 20.07 -25.31 -60.62
#